data_AF-A0A7X8XDY3-F1
#
_entry.id   AF-A0A7X8XDY3-F1
#
_cell.length_a   1.000
_cell.length_b   1.000
_cell.length_c   1.000
_cell.angle_alpha   90.00
_cell.angle_beta   90.00
_cell.angle_gamma   90.00
#
_symmetry.space_group_name_H-M   'P 1'
#
loop_
_entity.id
_entity.type
_entity.pdbx_description
1 polymer ?
#
loop_
_entity_poly.entity_id
_entity_poly.type
_entity_poly.pdbx_seq_one_letter_code
_entity_poly.pdbx_strand_id
1 'polypeptide(L)'
;MEFLNSCNATISTPPNSKKSSCFFVPFVVKNLLDACYLLLILHAALLMGGEIRKWEEKEAFTFQHRDWLQVVNSAERLTFTTADYVVSLNPTRNFILEHFSADGSSPALLQYISLSMARHDHPSETEAYCGKRVSDFQLETQTNEASFVVIQDWPMLQLRKIFTFYRKEPFFRLDYQICITSDWSCARATLNLSTGPALMAAVYFSDNQIHYRLNKGAAWFNLPRHDLQRWLGYTNQNNTYGLAVIGADPWNWQQLPGKLLSSSKQAGGFTLELIKWPRQELRIGDTTTIQLFLAPFHGKAAEEIPILQQKIAPGM
;
A
#
# COMPACT_ATOMS: atom_id res chain seq x y z
N MET A 1 1.58 69.41 -34.06
CA MET A 1 2.71 68.45 -34.01
C MET A 1 2.08 67.06 -33.93
N GLU A 2 1.58 66.39 -34.97
CA GLU A 2 2.04 66.19 -36.36
C GLU A 2 3.55 65.91 -36.47
N PHE A 3 3.90 64.62 -36.60
CA PHE A 3 4.43 63.95 -37.81
C PHE A 3 4.63 62.46 -37.45
N LEU A 4 3.81 61.51 -37.91
CA LEU A 4 3.82 60.81 -39.21
C LEU A 4 5.13 60.08 -39.55
N ASN A 5 5.05 58.75 -39.62
CA ASN A 5 5.22 57.96 -40.86
C ASN A 5 5.03 56.45 -40.54
N SER A 6 3.91 55.81 -40.90
CA SER A 6 3.44 55.38 -42.25
C SER A 6 3.82 53.91 -42.52
N CYS A 7 2.85 53.00 -42.56
CA CYS A 7 2.30 52.36 -43.79
C CYS A 7 3.00 51.01 -44.10
N ASN A 8 2.35 49.89 -44.41
CA ASN A 8 1.10 49.65 -45.11
C ASN A 8 0.45 48.32 -44.68
N ALA A 9 -0.88 48.30 -44.74
CA ALA A 9 -1.68 47.08 -44.84
C ALA A 9 -1.80 46.64 -46.30
N THR A 10 -1.85 45.34 -46.57
CA THR A 10 -2.58 44.81 -47.73
C THR A 10 -3.15 43.43 -47.40
N ILE A 11 -4.45 43.29 -47.65
CA ILE A 11 -5.22 42.06 -47.53
C ILE A 11 -5.16 41.32 -48.87
N SER A 12 -4.90 40.01 -48.86
CA SER A 12 -5.40 39.06 -49.87
C SER A 12 -5.31 37.62 -49.35
N THR A 13 -6.44 36.90 -49.32
CA THR A 13 -6.54 35.45 -49.04
C THR A 13 -6.51 34.64 -50.36
N PRO A 14 -6.58 33.28 -50.36
CA PRO A 14 -5.47 32.34 -50.62
C PRO A 14 -5.60 31.59 -51.98
N PRO A 15 -4.65 30.71 -52.38
CA PRO A 15 -4.87 29.27 -52.15
C PRO A 15 -3.60 28.38 -52.00
N ASN A 16 -3.78 27.26 -51.29
CA ASN A 16 -3.18 25.93 -51.50
C ASN A 16 -1.65 25.77 -51.73
N SER A 17 -0.96 25.15 -50.76
CA SER A 17 -0.71 23.69 -50.72
C SER A 17 0.63 23.31 -50.07
N LYS A 18 0.57 22.16 -49.38
CA LYS A 18 1.67 21.27 -48.93
C LYS A 18 2.40 21.55 -47.60
N LYS A 19 1.97 20.74 -46.63
CA LYS A 19 2.75 19.84 -45.76
C LYS A 19 3.89 20.44 -44.92
N SER A 20 3.65 20.51 -43.62
CA SER A 20 4.55 19.92 -42.62
C SER A 20 3.78 19.68 -41.32
N SER A 21 3.48 18.42 -41.07
CA SER A 21 2.85 17.90 -39.85
C SER A 21 3.89 17.83 -38.73
N CYS A 22 3.75 18.67 -37.70
CA CYS A 22 4.52 18.56 -36.47
C CYS A 22 3.68 17.92 -35.36
N PHE A 23 4.11 16.72 -34.97
CA PHE A 23 4.15 16.16 -33.61
C PHE A 23 2.89 16.20 -32.72
N PHE A 24 2.06 15.17 -32.86
CA PHE A 24 1.27 14.59 -31.77
C PHE A 24 1.99 13.31 -31.30
N VAL A 25 2.89 13.39 -30.30
CA VAL A 25 3.72 12.23 -29.87
C VAL A 25 3.78 11.95 -28.34
N PRO A 26 3.17 12.69 -27.38
CA PRO A 26 3.19 12.21 -26.00
C PRO A 26 2.20 11.06 -25.72
N PHE A 27 1.04 11.08 -26.38
CA PHE A 27 -0.09 10.20 -26.01
C PHE A 27 0.03 8.79 -26.62
N VAL A 28 0.62 8.68 -27.81
CA VAL A 28 0.81 7.39 -28.49
C VAL A 28 1.95 6.59 -27.84
N VAL A 29 3.02 7.27 -27.41
CA VAL A 29 4.19 6.60 -26.81
C VAL A 29 3.89 6.02 -25.43
N LYS A 30 3.09 6.71 -24.61
CA LYS A 30 2.64 6.19 -23.31
C LYS A 30 1.77 4.94 -23.46
N ASN A 31 0.79 4.99 -24.36
CA ASN A 31 -0.07 3.83 -24.65
C ASN A 31 0.70 2.66 -25.27
N LEU A 32 1.75 2.91 -26.06
CA LEU A 32 2.59 1.85 -26.61
C LEU A 32 3.47 1.20 -25.54
N LEU A 33 4.05 1.99 -24.64
CA LEU A 33 4.84 1.48 -23.51
C LEU A 33 3.97 0.67 -22.54
N ASP A 34 2.79 1.17 -22.20
CA ASP A 34 1.82 0.47 -21.34
C ASP A 34 1.35 -0.85 -21.99
N ALA A 35 1.09 -0.83 -23.31
CA ALA A 35 0.71 -2.03 -24.07
C ALA A 35 1.87 -3.05 -24.18
N CYS A 36 3.10 -2.59 -24.41
CA CYS A 36 4.28 -3.45 -24.46
C CYS A 36 4.61 -4.05 -23.09
N TYR A 37 4.42 -3.28 -22.00
CA TYR A 37 4.61 -3.77 -20.63
C TYR A 37 3.56 -4.80 -20.27
N LEU A 38 2.29 -4.58 -20.63
CA LEU A 38 1.22 -5.56 -20.48
C LEU A 38 1.52 -6.85 -21.28
N LEU A 39 2.01 -6.73 -22.51
CA LEU A 39 2.34 -7.89 -23.35
C LEU A 39 3.51 -8.71 -22.77
N LEU A 40 4.52 -8.04 -22.21
CA LEU A 40 5.65 -8.69 -21.54
C LEU A 40 5.21 -9.41 -20.26
N ILE A 41 4.34 -8.79 -19.45
CA ILE A 41 3.76 -9.41 -18.25
C ILE A 41 2.87 -10.60 -18.63
N LEU A 42 2.03 -10.47 -19.66
CA LEU A 42 1.19 -11.54 -20.19
C LEU A 42 2.02 -12.73 -20.70
N HIS A 43 3.09 -12.47 -21.45
CA HIS A 43 3.99 -13.52 -21.92
C HIS A 43 4.72 -14.23 -20.76
N ALA A 44 5.21 -13.47 -19.78
CA ALA A 44 5.88 -14.04 -18.62
C ALA A 44 4.92 -14.87 -17.74
N ALA A 45 3.68 -14.39 -17.55
CA ALA A 45 2.64 -15.12 -16.81
C ALA A 45 2.24 -16.43 -17.54
N LEU A 46 2.05 -16.39 -18.86
CA LEU A 46 1.72 -17.57 -19.67
C LEU A 46 2.84 -18.63 -19.65
N LEU A 47 4.11 -18.20 -19.70
CA LEU A 47 5.26 -19.12 -19.66
C LEU A 47 5.48 -19.78 -18.30
N MET A 48 4.99 -19.17 -17.21
CA MET A 48 5.12 -19.71 -15.84
C MET A 48 3.86 -20.38 -15.30
N GLY A 49 2.84 -20.57 -16.15
CA GLY A 49 1.56 -21.17 -15.75
C GLY A 49 0.75 -20.31 -14.78
N GLY A 50 0.92 -18.99 -14.83
CA GLY A 50 0.15 -18.02 -14.06
C GLY A 50 -1.12 -17.57 -14.79
N GLU A 51 -2.15 -17.23 -14.03
CA GLU A 51 -3.37 -16.60 -14.55
C GLU A 51 -3.40 -15.12 -14.14
N ILE A 52 -3.68 -14.23 -15.11
CA ILE A 52 -3.98 -12.82 -14.83
C ILE A 52 -5.48 -12.65 -14.99
N ARG A 53 -6.16 -12.17 -13.95
CA ARG A 53 -7.58 -11.85 -13.99
C ARG A 53 -7.81 -10.38 -13.67
N LYS A 54 -8.53 -9.70 -14.57
CA LYS A 54 -9.15 -8.40 -14.33
C LYS A 54 -10.62 -8.62 -14.00
N TRP A 55 -11.13 -7.89 -13.02
CA TRP A 55 -12.55 -7.95 -12.65
C TRP A 55 -13.18 -6.57 -12.80
N GLU A 56 -14.46 -6.54 -13.10
CA GLU A 56 -15.25 -5.32 -13.02
C GLU A 56 -15.88 -5.20 -11.63
N GLU A 57 -16.00 -3.97 -11.10
CA GLU A 57 -16.39 -3.62 -9.71
C GLU A 57 -17.71 -4.23 -9.18
N LYS A 58 -18.49 -4.94 -10.01
CA LYS A 58 -19.90 -5.28 -9.73
C LYS A 58 -20.26 -6.77 -9.76
N GLU A 59 -19.34 -7.68 -10.09
CA GLU A 59 -19.68 -9.10 -10.13
C GLU A 59 -19.32 -9.77 -8.80
N ALA A 60 -20.34 -10.29 -8.12
CA ALA A 60 -20.13 -11.21 -7.02
C ALA A 60 -19.53 -12.51 -7.58
N PHE A 61 -18.43 -12.97 -7.02
CA PHE A 61 -17.81 -14.22 -7.45
C PHE A 61 -17.09 -14.90 -6.28
N THR A 62 -16.90 -16.20 -6.45
CA THR A 62 -15.95 -16.98 -5.66
C THR A 62 -14.92 -17.56 -6.61
N PHE A 63 -13.66 -17.26 -6.33
CA PHE A 63 -12.51 -17.77 -7.03
C PHE A 63 -11.69 -18.61 -6.05
N GLN A 64 -11.28 -19.80 -6.50
CA GLN A 64 -10.46 -20.69 -5.71
C GLN A 64 -9.18 -20.96 -6.50
N HIS A 65 -8.06 -20.41 -6.03
CA HIS A 65 -6.77 -20.68 -6.62
C HIS A 65 -6.20 -21.97 -6.01
N ARG A 66 -6.37 -23.06 -6.76
CA ARG A 66 -5.98 -24.41 -6.32
C ARG A 66 -6.61 -24.74 -4.96
N ASP A 67 -5.82 -25.19 -4.00
CA ASP A 67 -6.24 -25.70 -2.69
C ASP A 67 -5.91 -24.75 -1.53
N TRP A 68 -5.29 -23.59 -1.78
CA TRP A 68 -4.65 -22.81 -0.70
C TRP A 68 -5.12 -21.35 -0.58
N LEU A 69 -5.71 -20.77 -1.62
CA LEU A 69 -6.25 -19.40 -1.57
C LEU A 69 -7.67 -19.36 -2.12
N GLN A 70 -8.60 -18.92 -1.28
CA GLN A 70 -9.96 -18.60 -1.67
C GLN A 70 -10.12 -17.09 -1.74
N VAL A 71 -10.75 -16.59 -2.81
CA VAL A 71 -11.10 -15.18 -2.98
C VAL A 71 -12.61 -15.07 -3.19
N VAL A 72 -13.27 -14.35 -2.31
CA VAL A 72 -14.72 -14.11 -2.38
C VAL A 72 -14.95 -12.62 -2.55
N ASN A 73 -15.56 -12.23 -3.67
CA ASN A 73 -16.04 -10.88 -3.87
C ASN A 73 -17.55 -10.81 -3.67
N SER A 74 -17.94 -9.91 -2.79
CA SER A 74 -19.32 -9.46 -2.60
C SER A 74 -19.38 -7.96 -2.92
N ALA A 75 -20.59 -7.42 -3.12
CA ALA A 75 -20.77 -6.00 -3.44
C ALA A 75 -20.08 -5.03 -2.46
N GLU A 76 -19.86 -5.45 -1.22
CA GLU A 76 -19.31 -4.60 -0.15
C GLU A 76 -17.92 -5.04 0.32
N ARG A 77 -17.45 -6.23 -0.07
CA ARG A 77 -16.25 -6.83 0.51
C ARG A 77 -15.57 -7.82 -0.44
N LEU A 78 -14.27 -7.66 -0.59
CA LEU A 78 -13.37 -8.61 -1.23
C LEU A 78 -12.53 -9.31 -0.16
N THR A 79 -12.72 -10.61 0.00
CA THR A 79 -12.10 -11.42 1.05
C THR A 79 -11.12 -12.41 0.44
N PHE A 80 -9.91 -12.48 1.01
CA PHE A 80 -8.88 -13.46 0.72
C PHE A 80 -8.72 -14.36 1.94
N THR A 81 -8.88 -15.67 1.77
CA THR A 81 -8.78 -16.66 2.83
C THR A 81 -7.69 -17.67 2.49
N THR A 82 -6.74 -17.82 3.41
CA THR A 82 -5.72 -18.88 3.38
C THR A 82 -6.02 -19.89 4.50
N ALA A 83 -5.15 -20.89 4.68
CA ALA A 83 -5.23 -21.79 5.83
C ALA A 83 -4.91 -21.08 7.17
N ASP A 84 -4.16 -19.99 7.13
CA ASP A 84 -3.53 -19.36 8.30
C ASP A 84 -4.11 -17.98 8.64
N TYR A 85 -4.87 -17.35 7.74
CA TYR A 85 -5.44 -16.02 7.96
C TYR A 85 -6.52 -15.63 6.95
N VAL A 86 -7.25 -14.57 7.29
CA VAL A 86 -8.24 -13.92 6.43
C VAL A 86 -7.93 -12.43 6.30
N VAL A 87 -7.94 -11.91 5.06
CA VAL A 87 -7.83 -10.49 4.74
C VAL A 87 -9.10 -10.04 4.04
N SER A 88 -9.73 -8.95 4.49
CA SER A 88 -10.87 -8.34 3.81
C SER A 88 -10.58 -6.89 3.42
N LEU A 89 -10.85 -6.59 2.16
CA LEU A 89 -10.77 -5.26 1.57
C LEU A 89 -12.18 -4.74 1.27
N ASN A 90 -12.38 -3.43 1.35
CA ASN A 90 -13.64 -2.80 0.99
C ASN A 90 -13.54 -2.13 -0.39
N PRO A 91 -14.13 -2.72 -1.45
CA PRO A 91 -14.07 -2.17 -2.80
C PRO A 91 -14.65 -0.75 -2.88
N THR A 92 -15.75 -0.48 -2.15
CA THR A 92 -16.43 0.83 -2.15
C THR A 92 -15.62 1.94 -1.46
N ARG A 93 -14.64 1.56 -0.64
CA ARG A 93 -13.70 2.46 0.03
C ARG A 93 -12.29 2.27 -0.53
N ASN A 94 -12.20 2.19 -1.86
CA ASN A 94 -10.96 2.11 -2.62
C ASN A 94 -10.08 0.90 -2.29
N PHE A 95 -10.65 -0.25 -1.90
CA PHE A 95 -9.93 -1.45 -1.44
C PHE A 95 -9.05 -1.20 -0.22
N ILE A 96 -9.52 -0.38 0.71
CA ILE A 96 -8.92 -0.29 2.05
C ILE A 96 -9.07 -1.64 2.76
N LEU A 97 -8.02 -2.10 3.43
CA LEU A 97 -8.09 -3.26 4.32
C LEU A 97 -8.94 -2.89 5.53
N GLU A 98 -10.06 -3.58 5.73
CA GLU A 98 -10.98 -3.38 6.86
C GLU A 98 -10.91 -4.51 7.89
N HIS A 99 -10.35 -5.66 7.51
CA HIS A 99 -10.22 -6.79 8.40
C HIS A 99 -8.99 -7.63 8.09
N PHE A 100 -8.24 -7.98 9.12
CA PHE A 100 -7.23 -9.03 9.11
C PHE A 100 -7.34 -9.84 10.39
N SER A 101 -7.36 -11.17 10.29
CA SER A 101 -7.47 -12.08 11.43
C SER A 101 -6.70 -13.39 11.15
N ALA A 102 -6.39 -14.14 12.21
CA ALA A 102 -5.77 -15.47 12.10
C ALA A 102 -6.71 -16.52 11.46
N ASP A 103 -8.02 -16.31 11.54
CA ASP A 103 -9.02 -17.13 10.86
C ASP A 103 -10.35 -16.34 10.77
N GLY A 104 -11.35 -16.88 10.06
CA GLY A 104 -12.64 -16.22 9.87
C GLY A 104 -13.52 -16.06 11.13
N SER A 105 -13.15 -16.70 12.24
CA SER A 105 -13.84 -16.66 13.54
C SER A 105 -13.08 -15.86 14.60
N SER A 106 -11.77 -15.66 14.40
CA SER A 106 -10.90 -14.94 15.30
C SER A 106 -11.21 -13.43 15.33
N PRO A 107 -10.99 -12.74 16.46
CA PRO A 107 -11.08 -11.28 16.52
C PRO A 107 -10.17 -10.62 15.47
N ALA A 108 -10.60 -9.46 14.97
CA ALA A 108 -9.78 -8.65 14.08
C ALA A 108 -8.45 -8.30 14.76
N LEU A 109 -7.33 -8.71 14.16
CA LEU A 109 -6.00 -8.28 14.54
C LEU A 109 -5.71 -6.87 13.99
N LEU A 110 -6.19 -6.61 12.78
CA LEU A 110 -6.13 -5.30 12.12
C LEU A 110 -7.52 -4.93 11.59
N GLN A 111 -7.89 -3.68 11.80
CA GLN A 111 -9.19 -3.12 11.40
C GLN A 111 -9.07 -2.11 10.27
N TYR A 112 -7.89 -1.53 10.07
CA TYR A 112 -7.69 -0.50 9.06
C TYR A 112 -6.22 -0.35 8.69
N ILE A 113 -5.94 -0.21 7.41
CA ILE A 113 -4.69 0.35 6.88
C ILE A 113 -5.02 1.42 5.88
N SER A 114 -4.36 2.58 5.97
CA SER A 114 -4.51 3.61 4.95
C SER A 114 -3.35 4.56 4.88
N LEU A 115 -3.06 4.98 3.66
CA LEU A 115 -2.16 6.09 3.38
C LEU A 115 -2.88 7.43 3.56
N SER A 116 -2.19 8.36 4.21
CA SER A 116 -2.57 9.76 4.30
C SER A 116 -1.39 10.64 3.91
N MET A 117 -1.67 11.74 3.23
CA MET A 117 -0.67 12.72 2.83
C MET A 117 -1.18 14.13 3.15
N ALA A 118 -0.35 14.90 3.84
CA ALA A 118 -0.61 16.29 4.14
C ALA A 118 0.27 17.17 3.25
N ARG A 119 -0.35 18.17 2.64
CA ARG A 119 0.32 19.24 1.93
C ARG A 119 0.62 20.40 2.88
N HIS A 120 1.57 21.25 2.53
CA HIS A 120 1.84 22.47 3.29
C HIS A 120 0.72 23.52 3.16
N ASP A 121 0.02 23.53 2.03
CA ASP A 121 -0.93 24.54 1.59
C ASP A 121 -2.40 24.06 1.55
N HIS A 122 -2.65 22.78 1.80
CA HIS A 122 -3.97 22.15 1.71
C HIS A 122 -4.23 21.16 2.85
N PRO A 123 -5.51 20.86 3.15
CA PRO A 123 -5.87 19.84 4.14
C PRO A 123 -5.29 18.46 3.79
N SER A 124 -5.15 17.60 4.82
CA SER A 124 -4.67 16.23 4.61
C SER A 124 -5.61 15.46 3.69
N GLU A 125 -5.03 14.86 2.67
CA GLU A 125 -5.64 13.89 1.80
C GLU A 125 -5.47 12.51 2.43
N THR A 126 -6.53 11.70 2.44
CA THR A 126 -6.45 10.30 2.88
C THR A 126 -7.04 9.41 1.82
N GLU A 127 -6.57 8.16 1.75
CA GLU A 127 -7.06 7.17 0.80
C GLU A 127 -8.59 6.99 0.85
N ALA A 128 -9.18 7.15 2.03
CA ALA A 128 -10.63 7.02 2.22
C ALA A 128 -11.42 8.19 1.59
N TYR A 129 -10.81 9.37 1.43
CA TYR A 129 -11.52 10.61 1.09
C TYR A 129 -10.97 11.34 -0.14
N CYS A 130 -9.77 11.01 -0.62
CA CYS A 130 -9.09 11.78 -1.67
C CYS A 130 -9.42 11.38 -3.13
N GLY A 131 -10.60 10.81 -3.35
CA GLY A 131 -11.39 11.10 -4.54
C GLY A 131 -10.73 10.93 -5.92
N LYS A 132 -10.40 9.69 -6.32
CA LYS A 132 -10.85 9.08 -7.58
C LYS A 132 -11.10 7.60 -7.37
N ARG A 133 -12.00 7.02 -8.17
CA ARG A 133 -12.22 5.56 -8.22
C ARG A 133 -10.91 4.86 -8.57
N VAL A 134 -10.74 3.66 -8.03
CA VAL A 134 -9.70 2.72 -8.45
C VAL A 134 -9.67 2.68 -9.97
N SER A 135 -8.51 3.02 -10.55
CA SER A 135 -8.37 3.13 -12.00
C SER A 135 -8.09 1.79 -12.66
N ASP A 136 -7.45 0.87 -11.94
CA ASP A 136 -7.29 -0.52 -12.34
C ASP A 136 -7.11 -1.40 -11.11
N PHE A 137 -7.54 -2.65 -11.20
CA PHE A 137 -7.18 -3.66 -10.22
C PHE A 137 -7.12 -5.04 -10.89
N GLN A 138 -6.22 -5.88 -10.40
CA GLN A 138 -6.01 -7.20 -10.96
C GLN A 138 -5.53 -8.18 -9.90
N LEU A 139 -5.90 -9.45 -10.09
CA LEU A 139 -5.34 -10.57 -9.36
C LEU A 139 -4.41 -11.35 -10.30
N GLU A 140 -3.14 -11.37 -9.96
CA GLU A 140 -2.13 -12.19 -10.61
C GLU A 140 -1.87 -13.42 -9.75
N THR A 141 -2.02 -14.62 -10.30
CA THR A 141 -1.76 -15.86 -9.56
C THR A 141 -0.60 -16.63 -10.17
N GLN A 142 0.24 -17.19 -9.31
CA GLN A 142 1.33 -18.09 -9.67
C GLN A 142 1.24 -19.37 -8.82
N THR A 143 2.18 -20.28 -9.00
CA THR A 143 2.15 -21.60 -8.32
C THR A 143 2.19 -21.50 -6.80
N ASN A 144 2.99 -20.59 -6.24
CA ASN A 144 3.21 -20.46 -4.79
C ASN A 144 2.88 -19.07 -4.23
N GLU A 145 2.39 -18.16 -5.08
CA GLU A 145 2.05 -16.81 -4.68
C GLU A 145 0.84 -16.29 -5.46
N ALA A 146 0.15 -15.31 -4.91
CA ALA A 146 -0.88 -14.53 -5.59
C ALA A 146 -0.76 -13.07 -5.17
N SER A 147 -0.83 -12.14 -6.13
CA SER A 147 -0.73 -10.71 -5.89
C SER A 147 -1.99 -10.01 -6.35
N PHE A 148 -2.68 -9.35 -5.41
CA PHE A 148 -3.77 -8.43 -5.71
C PHE A 148 -3.23 -7.01 -5.79
N VAL A 149 -3.36 -6.39 -6.95
CA VAL A 149 -2.84 -5.05 -7.25
C VAL A 149 -4.01 -4.10 -7.42
N VAL A 150 -3.95 -2.93 -6.78
CA VAL A 150 -4.93 -1.85 -6.90
C VAL A 150 -4.19 -0.57 -7.27
N ILE A 151 -4.61 0.08 -8.34
CA ILE A 151 -4.06 1.36 -8.80
C ILE A 151 -5.09 2.45 -8.53
N GLN A 152 -4.64 3.55 -7.94
CA GLN A 152 -5.44 4.72 -7.62
C GLN A 152 -4.71 5.96 -8.13
N ASP A 153 -5.41 6.77 -8.92
CA ASP A 153 -4.88 8.07 -9.36
C ASP A 153 -5.38 9.16 -8.42
N TRP A 154 -4.47 9.74 -7.65
CA TRP A 154 -4.74 10.93 -6.85
C TRP A 154 -4.39 12.18 -7.68
N PRO A 155 -4.79 13.39 -7.27
CA PRO A 155 -4.50 14.60 -8.04
C PRO A 155 -3.01 14.81 -8.37
N MET A 156 -2.11 14.51 -7.42
CA MET A 156 -0.68 14.81 -7.51
C MET A 156 0.24 13.56 -7.50
N LEU A 157 -0.35 12.37 -7.43
CA LEU A 157 0.38 11.12 -7.39
C LEU A 157 -0.46 9.97 -7.93
N GLN A 158 0.19 8.86 -8.25
CA GLN A 158 -0.43 7.56 -8.42
C GLN A 158 0.00 6.66 -7.27
N LEU A 159 -0.97 6.01 -6.64
CA LEU A 159 -0.77 5.02 -5.61
C LEU A 159 -1.05 3.63 -6.16
N ARG A 160 -0.08 2.73 -6.05
CA ARG A 160 -0.24 1.30 -6.33
C ARG A 160 -0.11 0.52 -5.03
N LYS A 161 -1.18 -0.17 -4.64
CA LYS A 161 -1.24 -1.06 -3.47
C LYS A 161 -1.14 -2.49 -3.93
N ILE A 162 -0.30 -3.27 -3.28
CA ILE A 162 -0.07 -4.67 -3.64
C ILE A 162 -0.20 -5.52 -2.38
N PHE A 163 -1.08 -6.51 -2.43
CA PHE A 163 -1.26 -7.52 -1.41
C PHE A 163 -0.75 -8.85 -1.99
N THR A 164 0.40 -9.32 -1.53
CA THR A 164 0.97 -10.60 -1.99
C THR A 164 0.78 -11.67 -0.92
N PHE A 165 0.09 -12.74 -1.30
CA PHE A 165 -0.18 -13.92 -0.50
C PHE A 165 0.76 -15.05 -0.91
N TYR A 166 1.22 -15.84 0.04
CA TYR A 166 2.17 -16.92 -0.18
C TYR A 166 1.59 -18.26 0.29
N ARG A 167 1.81 -19.30 -0.51
CA ARG A 167 1.34 -20.65 -0.20
C ARG A 167 2.10 -21.20 1.02
N LYS A 168 1.35 -21.69 2.02
CA LYS A 168 1.88 -22.30 3.27
C LYS A 168 2.70 -21.35 4.15
N GLU A 169 2.52 -20.04 3.99
CA GLU A 169 3.17 -19.06 4.84
C GLU A 169 2.12 -18.30 5.66
N PRO A 170 2.34 -18.11 6.98
CA PRO A 170 1.39 -17.46 7.88
C PRO A 170 1.51 -15.93 7.82
N PHE A 171 1.77 -15.36 6.65
CA PHE A 171 1.90 -13.93 6.45
C PHE A 171 1.51 -13.52 5.02
N PHE A 172 1.21 -12.24 4.83
CA PHE A 172 1.13 -11.63 3.52
C PHE A 172 2.02 -10.37 3.47
N ARG A 173 2.49 -10.02 2.27
CA ARG A 173 3.21 -8.78 2.01
C ARG A 173 2.25 -7.69 1.60
N LEU A 174 2.49 -6.49 2.10
CA LEU A 174 1.78 -5.28 1.75
C LEU A 174 2.78 -4.24 1.24
N ASP A 175 2.58 -3.82 0.00
CA ASP A 175 3.39 -2.77 -0.63
C ASP A 175 2.51 -1.57 -0.98
N TYR A 176 2.94 -0.37 -0.55
CA TYR A 176 2.42 0.90 -1.04
C TYR A 176 3.50 1.55 -1.89
N GLN A 177 3.31 1.57 -3.21
CA GLN A 177 4.18 2.25 -4.16
C GLN A 177 3.54 3.59 -4.55
N ILE A 178 4.25 4.68 -4.27
CA ILE A 178 3.79 6.05 -4.53
C ILE A 178 4.67 6.62 -5.65
N CYS A 179 4.03 7.12 -6.70
CA CYS A 179 4.68 7.79 -7.83
C CYS A 179 4.13 9.20 -7.99
N ILE A 180 4.99 10.21 -7.95
CA ILE A 180 4.59 11.62 -8.01
C ILE A 180 4.33 12.03 -9.46
N THR A 181 3.15 12.61 -9.72
CA THR A 181 2.68 12.95 -11.08
C THR A 181 2.70 14.46 -11.38
N SER A 182 3.05 15.27 -10.38
CA SER A 182 3.17 16.74 -10.45
C SER A 182 4.09 17.23 -9.34
N ASP A 183 4.73 18.38 -9.49
CA ASP A 183 5.61 18.95 -8.45
C ASP A 183 4.78 19.53 -7.28
N TRP A 184 5.18 19.26 -6.03
CA TRP A 184 4.55 19.83 -4.82
C TRP A 184 5.38 19.64 -3.55
N SER A 185 5.02 20.35 -2.49
CA SER A 185 5.66 20.24 -1.18
C SER A 185 4.83 19.39 -0.21
N CYS A 186 5.36 18.23 0.16
CA CYS A 186 4.75 17.30 1.10
C CYS A 186 5.11 17.64 2.54
N ALA A 187 4.10 18.02 3.34
CA ALA A 187 4.29 18.22 4.76
C ALA A 187 4.51 16.90 5.50
N ARG A 188 3.72 15.87 5.15
CA ARG A 188 3.81 14.55 5.79
C ARG A 188 3.14 13.46 4.95
N ALA A 189 3.82 12.34 4.72
CA ALA A 189 3.22 11.11 4.21
C ALA A 189 3.23 10.03 5.30
N THR A 190 2.05 9.51 5.66
CA THR A 190 1.88 8.56 6.76
C THR A 190 1.03 7.37 6.34
N LEU A 191 1.58 6.15 6.51
CA LEU A 191 0.81 4.92 6.49
C LEU A 191 0.32 4.63 7.92
N ASN A 192 -0.99 4.56 8.09
CA ASN A 192 -1.63 4.31 9.38
C ASN A 192 -2.12 2.87 9.45
N LEU A 193 -1.77 2.15 10.51
CA LEU A 193 -2.29 0.82 10.82
C LEU A 193 -3.10 0.89 12.12
N SER A 194 -4.28 0.32 12.12
CA SER A 194 -5.21 0.34 13.24
C SER A 194 -5.49 -1.08 13.70
N THR A 195 -5.02 -1.46 14.88
CA THR A 195 -5.21 -2.81 15.41
C THR A 195 -6.57 -2.98 16.09
N GLY A 196 -7.04 -4.20 16.18
CA GLY A 196 -8.31 -4.50 16.86
C GLY A 196 -8.23 -4.39 18.38
N PRO A 197 -9.40 -4.26 19.04
CA PRO A 197 -9.49 -3.94 20.46
C PRO A 197 -8.96 -5.05 21.38
N ALA A 198 -8.89 -6.28 20.90
CA ALA A 198 -8.39 -7.42 21.66
C ALA A 198 -6.86 -7.37 21.89
N LEU A 199 -6.12 -6.56 21.12
CA LEU A 199 -4.68 -6.38 21.30
C LEU A 199 -4.42 -5.31 22.36
N MET A 200 -3.81 -5.73 23.46
CA MET A 200 -3.70 -4.96 24.69
C MET A 200 -2.27 -4.59 25.06
N ALA A 201 -1.26 -5.08 24.33
CA ALA A 201 0.12 -4.64 24.51
C ALA A 201 0.83 -4.51 23.17
N ALA A 202 1.63 -3.45 23.02
CA ALA A 202 2.65 -3.36 21.98
C ALA A 202 3.92 -4.09 22.47
N VAL A 203 4.56 -4.83 21.58
CA VAL A 203 5.79 -5.61 21.82
C VAL A 203 6.83 -5.15 20.82
N TYR A 204 8.02 -4.81 21.26
CA TYR A 204 9.06 -4.30 20.37
C TYR A 204 10.44 -4.54 20.96
N PHE A 205 11.46 -4.55 20.10
CA PHE A 205 12.84 -4.73 20.50
C PHE A 205 13.56 -3.38 20.60
N SER A 206 14.18 -3.10 21.74
CA SER A 206 14.99 -1.90 21.99
C SER A 206 16.09 -2.22 22.98
N ASP A 207 17.26 -1.62 22.82
CA ASP A 207 18.37 -1.74 23.77
C ASP A 207 18.74 -3.21 24.07
N ASN A 208 18.74 -4.03 23.02
CA ASN A 208 18.97 -5.48 23.07
C ASN A 208 17.99 -6.27 23.95
N GLN A 209 16.80 -5.72 24.22
CA GLN A 209 15.77 -6.34 25.05
C GLN A 209 14.38 -6.21 24.41
N ILE A 210 13.47 -7.11 24.81
CA ILE A 210 12.07 -7.06 24.39
C ILE A 210 11.29 -6.25 25.42
N HIS A 211 10.56 -5.26 24.93
CA HIS A 211 9.73 -4.37 25.74
C HIS A 211 8.27 -4.65 25.49
N TYR A 212 7.48 -4.52 26.56
CA TYR A 212 6.04 -4.62 26.53
C TYR A 212 5.42 -3.32 27.02
N ARG A 213 4.53 -2.76 26.20
CA ARG A 213 3.77 -1.57 26.57
C ARG A 213 2.28 -1.87 26.53
N LEU A 214 1.70 -1.99 27.72
CA LEU A 214 0.26 -2.16 27.90
C LEU A 214 -0.51 -0.95 27.38
N ASN A 215 -1.68 -1.20 26.81
CA ASN A 215 -2.66 -0.17 26.52
C ASN A 215 -3.17 0.41 27.85
N LYS A 216 -2.96 1.72 28.04
CA LYS A 216 -3.42 2.47 29.21
C LYS A 216 -4.34 3.64 28.82
N GLY A 217 -5.11 3.49 27.74
CA GLY A 217 -5.99 4.53 27.18
C GLY A 217 -5.31 5.38 26.10
N ALA A 218 -5.95 6.46 25.66
CA ALA A 218 -5.47 7.29 24.54
C ALA A 218 -4.16 8.03 24.89
N ALA A 219 -3.02 7.48 24.48
CA ALA A 219 -1.71 8.05 24.72
C ALA A 219 -0.74 7.70 23.59
N TRP A 220 -0.08 8.72 23.04
CA TRP A 220 0.96 8.58 22.03
C TRP A 220 2.31 8.19 22.66
N PHE A 221 3.07 7.38 21.96
CA PHE A 221 4.41 6.96 22.35
C PHE A 221 5.26 6.56 21.16
N ASN A 222 6.57 6.63 21.37
CA ASN A 222 7.54 6.24 20.36
C ASN A 222 7.89 4.76 20.49
N LEU A 223 7.94 4.08 19.35
CA LEU A 223 8.52 2.76 19.18
C LEU A 223 9.86 2.93 18.46
N PRO A 224 10.98 2.56 19.10
CA PRO A 224 12.28 2.64 18.45
C PRO A 224 12.32 1.67 17.26
N ARG A 225 12.87 2.14 16.15
CA ARG A 225 13.20 1.29 15.01
C ARG A 225 14.53 0.60 15.31
N HIS A 226 14.58 -0.72 15.19
CA HIS A 226 15.81 -1.49 15.29
C HIS A 226 16.26 -1.99 13.91
N ASP A 227 17.57 -2.00 13.66
CA ASP A 227 18.12 -2.36 12.34
C ASP A 227 18.11 -3.87 12.08
N LEU A 228 18.45 -4.69 13.10
CA LEU A 228 18.46 -6.15 13.00
C LEU A 228 17.09 -6.81 13.28
N GLN A 229 16.38 -6.33 14.30
CA GLN A 229 15.03 -6.78 14.67
C GLN A 229 14.02 -5.84 14.02
N ARG A 230 13.73 -6.05 12.74
CA ARG A 230 12.86 -5.22 11.89
C ARG A 230 11.39 -5.56 12.11
N TRP A 231 10.98 -5.69 13.37
CA TRP A 231 9.61 -6.06 13.70
C TRP A 231 9.11 -5.29 14.91
N LEU A 232 7.79 -5.14 14.94
CA LEU A 232 7.02 -4.79 16.12
C LEU A 232 5.80 -5.70 16.16
N GLY A 233 5.27 -5.93 17.35
CA GLY A 233 4.14 -6.80 17.59
C GLY A 233 3.05 -6.11 18.39
N TYR A 234 1.85 -6.63 18.28
CA TYR A 234 0.73 -6.29 19.15
C TYR A 234 0.11 -7.59 19.63
N THR A 235 -0.01 -7.75 20.94
CA THR A 235 -0.42 -9.01 21.55
C THR A 235 -1.62 -8.79 22.47
N ASN A 236 -2.40 -9.85 22.68
CA ASN A 236 -3.49 -9.83 23.65
C ASN A 236 -2.94 -9.67 25.10
N GLN A 237 -3.84 -9.52 26.06
CA GLN A 237 -3.46 -9.32 27.47
C GLN A 237 -2.59 -10.45 28.04
N ASN A 238 -2.79 -11.69 27.56
CA ASN A 238 -2.11 -12.88 28.08
C ASN A 238 -0.83 -13.22 27.32
N ASN A 239 -0.46 -12.45 26.30
CA ASN A 239 0.64 -12.73 25.39
C ASN A 239 0.59 -14.14 24.77
N THR A 240 -0.57 -14.54 24.26
CA THR A 240 -0.81 -15.86 23.66
C THR A 240 -1.19 -15.81 22.18
N TYR A 241 -1.54 -14.65 21.64
CA TYR A 241 -1.75 -14.45 20.23
C TYR A 241 -1.65 -12.96 19.89
N GLY A 242 -1.41 -12.66 18.61
CA GLY A 242 -1.37 -11.28 18.17
C GLY A 242 -1.03 -11.07 16.71
N LEU A 243 -0.62 -9.84 16.42
CA LEU A 243 -0.22 -9.34 15.12
C LEU A 243 1.26 -9.01 15.13
N ALA A 244 2.03 -9.57 14.19
CA ALA A 244 3.36 -9.08 13.85
C ALA A 244 3.30 -8.10 12.67
N VAL A 245 4.05 -7.01 12.77
CA VAL A 245 4.33 -6.07 11.68
C VAL A 245 5.84 -6.10 11.44
N ILE A 246 6.25 -6.63 10.29
CA ILE A 246 7.65 -6.93 9.99
C ILE A 246 8.06 -6.13 8.76
N GLY A 247 9.20 -5.44 8.82
CA GLY A 247 9.77 -4.75 7.66
C GLY A 247 10.21 -5.76 6.60
N ALA A 248 9.73 -5.60 5.37
CA ALA A 248 10.05 -6.52 4.28
C ALA A 248 11.53 -6.40 3.86
N ASP A 249 11.93 -5.19 3.48
CA ASP A 249 13.26 -4.88 2.95
C ASP A 249 14.06 -4.06 3.99
N PRO A 250 15.34 -4.38 4.27
CA PRO A 250 16.14 -3.64 5.25
C PRO A 250 16.32 -2.17 4.88
N TRP A 251 16.54 -1.86 3.60
CA TRP A 251 16.65 -0.49 3.11
C TRP A 251 15.33 0.25 3.24
N ASN A 252 14.20 -0.40 2.91
CA ASN A 252 12.88 0.21 3.09
C ASN A 252 12.58 0.54 4.55
N TRP A 253 12.90 -0.40 5.43
CA TRP A 253 12.77 -0.25 6.88
C TRP A 253 13.68 0.87 7.39
N GLN A 254 14.94 0.93 6.93
CA GLN A 254 15.89 1.96 7.32
C GLN A 254 15.49 3.38 6.91
N GLN A 255 14.72 3.52 5.83
CA GLN A 255 14.15 4.78 5.40
C GLN A 255 12.98 5.26 6.27
N LEU A 256 12.45 4.43 7.18
CA LEU A 256 11.49 4.88 8.18
C LEU A 256 12.21 5.68 9.29
N PRO A 257 11.53 6.61 9.97
CA PRO A 257 12.12 7.41 11.03
C PRO A 257 12.65 6.51 12.14
N GLY A 258 13.73 6.91 12.80
CA GLY A 258 14.31 6.14 13.92
C GLY A 258 13.34 5.90 15.08
N LYS A 259 12.28 6.71 15.18
CA LYS A 259 11.16 6.52 16.10
C LYS A 259 9.86 6.44 15.30
N LEU A 260 9.23 5.28 15.32
CA LEU A 260 7.87 5.08 14.83
C LEU A 260 6.90 5.58 15.90
N LEU A 261 5.72 6.06 15.49
CA LEU A 261 4.77 6.65 16.42
C LEU A 261 3.58 5.69 16.59
N SER A 262 3.20 5.38 17.83
CA SER A 262 2.03 4.57 18.11
C SER A 262 1.17 5.20 19.21
N SER A 263 -0.15 5.04 19.11
CA SER A 263 -1.10 5.44 20.15
C SER A 263 -1.87 4.23 20.62
N SER A 264 -2.00 4.04 21.93
CA SER A 264 -3.07 3.19 22.47
C SER A 264 -4.43 3.85 22.25
N LYS A 265 -5.49 3.05 22.13
CA LYS A 265 -6.88 3.52 21.94
C LYS A 265 -7.71 3.31 23.20
N GLN A 266 -8.73 4.14 23.40
CA GLN A 266 -9.62 4.05 24.57
C GLN A 266 -10.35 2.71 24.67
N ALA A 267 -10.80 2.15 23.55
CA ALA A 267 -11.56 0.88 23.51
C ALA A 267 -10.67 -0.36 23.34
N GLY A 268 -9.37 -0.27 23.66
CA GLY A 268 -8.40 -1.32 23.35
C GLY A 268 -7.81 -1.20 21.94
N GLY A 269 -6.71 -1.89 21.68
CA GLY A 269 -5.97 -1.78 20.41
C GLY A 269 -5.08 -0.54 20.33
N PHE A 270 -4.45 -0.38 19.16
CA PHE A 270 -3.42 0.62 18.89
C PHE A 270 -3.56 1.20 17.49
N THR A 271 -3.04 2.40 17.31
CA THR A 271 -2.75 3.00 16.00
C THR A 271 -1.23 3.06 15.86
N LEU A 272 -0.69 2.72 14.68
CA LEU A 272 0.71 2.86 14.31
C LEU A 272 0.79 3.81 13.12
N GLU A 273 1.66 4.81 13.22
CA GLU A 273 1.98 5.74 12.14
C GLU A 273 3.40 5.48 11.64
N LEU A 274 3.53 5.16 10.35
CA LEU A 274 4.80 5.06 9.64
C LEU A 274 4.95 6.27 8.72
N ILE A 275 5.90 7.16 9.03
CA ILE A 275 6.04 8.47 8.37
C ILE A 275 7.25 8.45 7.42
N LYS A 276 7.06 8.57 6.10
CA LYS A 276 8.17 8.47 5.13
C LYS A 276 8.76 9.82 4.70
N TRP A 277 7.91 10.80 4.43
CA TRP A 277 8.29 12.11 3.88
C TRP A 277 7.86 13.26 4.79
N PRO A 278 8.59 13.53 5.87
CA PRO A 278 8.36 14.74 6.65
C PRO A 278 8.97 15.95 5.93
N ARG A 279 8.14 16.91 5.52
CA ARG A 279 8.55 18.21 4.96
C ARG A 279 9.53 18.10 3.79
N GLN A 280 9.08 17.52 2.69
CA GLN A 280 9.90 17.23 1.51
C GLN A 280 9.30 17.86 0.25
N GLU A 281 10.15 18.52 -0.55
CA GLU A 281 9.83 18.91 -1.92
C GLU A 281 9.85 17.66 -2.81
N LEU A 282 8.75 17.42 -3.54
CA LEU A 282 8.56 16.27 -4.40
C LEU A 282 8.42 16.74 -5.85
N ARG A 283 9.10 16.03 -6.76
CA ARG A 283 9.12 16.30 -8.19
C ARG A 283 8.42 15.19 -8.97
N ILE A 284 7.93 15.53 -10.16
CA ILE A 284 7.41 14.54 -11.12
C ILE A 284 8.42 13.40 -11.30
N GLY A 285 7.94 12.16 -11.16
CA GLY A 285 8.76 10.96 -11.29
C GLY A 285 9.46 10.51 -10.01
N ASP A 286 9.41 11.30 -8.93
CA ASP A 286 9.84 10.82 -7.61
C ASP A 286 8.99 9.62 -7.20
N THR A 287 9.64 8.59 -6.67
CA THR A 287 8.98 7.37 -6.20
C THR A 287 9.39 7.03 -4.78
N THR A 288 8.47 6.42 -4.04
CA THR A 288 8.82 5.73 -2.80
C THR A 288 7.95 4.50 -2.62
N THR A 289 8.43 3.63 -1.74
CA THR A 289 7.69 2.44 -1.34
C THR A 289 7.66 2.37 0.18
N ILE A 290 6.55 1.85 0.72
CA ILE A 290 6.47 1.32 2.09
C ILE A 290 6.13 -0.16 1.96
N GLN A 291 6.99 -1.04 2.48
CA GLN A 291 6.85 -2.50 2.36
C GLN A 291 6.89 -3.18 3.72
N LEU A 292 5.84 -3.93 4.02
CA LEU A 292 5.67 -4.63 5.30
C LEU A 292 5.12 -6.03 5.07
N PHE A 293 5.41 -6.93 5.98
CA PHE A 293 4.70 -8.18 6.16
C PHE A 293 3.83 -8.10 7.39
N LEU A 294 2.63 -8.65 7.27
CA LEU A 294 1.66 -8.76 8.36
C LEU A 294 1.37 -10.23 8.59
N ALA A 295 1.48 -10.66 9.83
CA ALA A 295 1.36 -12.07 10.21
C ALA A 295 0.57 -12.20 11.52
N PRO A 296 -0.46 -13.07 11.61
CA PRO A 296 -0.88 -13.54 12.92
C PRO A 296 0.25 -14.35 13.57
N PHE A 297 0.27 -14.40 14.89
CA PHE A 297 1.07 -15.38 15.62
C PHE A 297 0.27 -15.99 16.77
N HIS A 298 0.64 -17.22 17.13
CA HIS A 298 0.08 -17.96 18.26
C HIS A 298 1.22 -18.37 19.19
N GLY A 299 1.14 -17.97 20.45
CA GLY A 299 2.22 -18.10 21.41
C GLY A 299 2.73 -16.75 21.89
N LYS A 300 3.91 -16.75 22.50
CA LYS A 300 4.52 -15.55 23.07
C LYS A 300 5.19 -14.74 21.96
N ALA A 301 4.87 -13.45 21.89
CA ALA A 301 5.42 -12.55 20.86
C ALA A 301 6.95 -12.57 20.76
N ALA A 302 7.63 -12.68 21.92
CA ALA A 302 9.09 -12.72 22.00
C ALA A 302 9.75 -13.95 21.34
N GLU A 303 9.01 -15.05 21.24
CA GLU A 303 9.47 -16.32 20.70
C GLU A 303 9.03 -16.45 19.22
N GLU A 304 7.77 -16.09 18.93
CA GLU A 304 7.15 -16.30 17.62
C GLU A 304 7.56 -15.28 16.56
N ILE A 305 7.63 -13.99 16.90
CA ILE A 305 7.88 -12.94 15.90
C ILE A 305 9.30 -13.04 15.29
N PRO A 306 10.37 -13.33 16.07
CA PRO A 306 11.68 -13.58 15.49
C PRO A 306 11.71 -14.74 14.50
N ILE A 307 10.97 -15.82 14.76
CA ILE A 307 10.84 -16.97 13.85
C ILE A 307 10.15 -16.55 12.55
N LEU A 308 9.07 -15.76 12.65
CA LEU A 308 8.39 -15.21 11.48
C LEU A 308 9.32 -14.30 10.65
N GLN A 309 10.10 -13.44 11.30
CA GLN A 309 11.07 -12.59 10.61
C GLN A 309 12.12 -13.43 9.85
N GLN A 310 12.62 -14.51 10.46
CA GLN A 310 13.60 -15.40 9.82
C GLN A 310 13.03 -16.09 8.56
N LYS A 311 11.73 -16.43 8.55
CA LYS A 311 11.07 -16.99 7.36
C LYS A 311 10.95 -15.98 6.22
N ILE A 312 10.68 -14.71 6.55
CA ILE A 312 10.52 -13.62 5.57
C ILE A 312 11.86 -13.21 4.95
N ALA A 313 12.93 -13.22 5.74
CA ALA A 313 14.26 -12.82 5.33
C ALA A 313 15.31 -13.86 5.76
N PRO A 314 15.34 -15.05 5.11
CA PRO A 314 16.28 -16.09 5.47
C PRO A 314 17.71 -15.66 5.09
N GLY A 315 18.57 -15.47 6.08
CA GLY A 315 20.02 -15.35 5.88
C GLY A 315 20.60 -13.94 5.80
N MET A 316 20.01 -12.94 6.47
CA MET A 316 20.67 -11.65 6.75
C MET A 316 21.15 -11.55 8.20
#